data_AF-A0A933FIQ7-F1
#
_entry.id   AF-A0A933FIQ7-F1
#
_cell.length_a   1.000
_cell.length_b   1.000
_cell.length_c   1.000
_cell.angle_alpha   90.00
_cell.angle_beta   90.00
_cell.angle_gamma   90.00
#
_symmetry.space_group_name_H-M   'P 1'
#
loop_
_entity.id
_entity.type
_entity.pdbx_description
1 polymer ?
#
loop_
_entity_poly.entity_id
_entity_poly.type
_entity_poly.pdbx_seq_one_letter_code
_entity_poly.pdbx_strand_id
1 'polypeptide(L)'
;MLVSNLAAFCENPEISMAKSHSLFTLGVHELAQALQGQELELPDGRVITITQTEGYPRSQNDRGVYKPMLEMSPGQVFIPRVMSAFVFLIVALDGKQAGACVRIVGIDTPEAGEIGGGGRVSKYVGFTEHRQVGRIEERMGKSLRLVMEGTLAPEVPATNGGSKVRLTDRVLSRYADALGGYYTNRPRAGESYDAFLTRIKSEWSNEAQLKKQLGIG
;
A
#
# COMPACT_ATOMS: atom_id res chain seq x y z
N MET A 1 13.81 58.89 -39.27
CA MET A 1 13.93 57.45 -39.60
C MET A 1 12.70 56.73 -39.08
N LEU A 2 12.28 55.69 -39.79
CA LEU A 2 10.96 55.06 -39.76
C LEU A 2 10.59 54.33 -38.46
N VAL A 3 9.26 54.23 -38.34
CA VAL A 3 8.38 53.42 -37.50
C VAL A 3 8.68 51.91 -37.60
N SER A 4 8.54 51.14 -36.51
CA SER A 4 7.66 49.94 -36.37
C SER A 4 8.05 48.98 -35.23
N ASN A 5 7.25 49.02 -34.15
CA ASN A 5 6.34 47.98 -33.67
C ASN A 5 6.74 46.49 -33.57
N LEU A 6 6.38 45.94 -32.40
CA LEU A 6 5.85 44.61 -32.10
C LEU A 6 6.78 43.39 -32.20
N ALA A 7 7.07 42.80 -31.04
CA ALA A 7 6.36 41.58 -30.63
C ALA A 7 6.45 41.40 -29.11
N ALA A 8 5.30 41.57 -28.46
CA ALA A 8 5.01 40.94 -27.19
C ALA A 8 5.01 39.42 -27.40
N PHE A 9 5.68 38.69 -26.52
CA PHE A 9 5.28 37.32 -26.20
C PHE A 9 4.93 37.32 -24.72
N CYS A 10 3.63 37.42 -24.48
CA CYS A 10 3.01 37.23 -23.19
C CYS A 10 3.23 35.79 -22.72
N GLU A 11 3.44 35.67 -21.40
CA GLU A 11 2.79 34.71 -20.50
C GLU A 11 2.17 33.46 -21.14
N ASN A 12 2.73 32.29 -20.84
CA ASN A 12 2.02 31.25 -20.11
C ASN A 12 2.90 30.00 -19.94
N PRO A 13 3.30 29.67 -18.71
CA PRO A 13 3.21 28.31 -18.25
C PRO A 13 2.00 28.29 -17.32
N GLU A 14 0.79 28.24 -17.90
CA GLU A 14 -0.23 27.38 -17.30
C GLU A 14 0.36 25.98 -17.34
N ILE A 15 1.22 25.68 -16.35
CA ILE A 15 1.45 24.33 -15.89
C ILE A 15 0.07 23.88 -15.54
N SER A 16 -0.50 23.12 -16.47
CA SER A 16 -1.68 22.30 -16.32
C SER A 16 -1.73 21.82 -14.88
N MET A 17 -2.49 22.52 -14.05
CA MET A 17 -3.05 21.97 -12.84
C MET A 17 -4.06 20.96 -13.34
N ALA A 18 -3.57 19.79 -13.78
CA ALA A 18 -4.35 18.59 -13.80
C ALA A 18 -4.91 18.49 -12.39
N LYS A 19 -6.19 18.84 -12.22
CA LYS A 19 -6.91 18.63 -10.97
C LYS A 19 -6.70 17.15 -10.67
N SER A 20 -5.86 16.85 -9.69
CA SER A 20 -5.68 15.49 -9.21
C SER A 20 -7.06 15.07 -8.73
N HIS A 21 -7.77 14.30 -9.54
CA HIS A 21 -9.06 13.79 -9.18
C HIS A 21 -8.84 12.85 -7.99
N SER A 22 -9.52 13.13 -6.87
CA SER A 22 -9.42 12.33 -5.67
C SER A 22 -9.77 10.88 -5.97
N LEU A 23 -8.96 9.94 -5.47
CA LEU A 23 -9.19 8.50 -5.57
C LEU A 23 -10.59 8.12 -5.07
N PHE A 24 -11.13 8.84 -4.08
CA PHE A 24 -12.43 8.52 -3.48
C PHE A 24 -13.63 8.99 -4.29
N THR A 25 -13.39 9.55 -5.49
CA THR A 25 -14.43 9.77 -6.50
C THR A 25 -14.62 8.57 -7.43
N LEU A 26 -13.75 7.56 -7.34
CA LEU A 26 -13.84 6.33 -8.11
C LEU A 26 -14.92 5.39 -7.55
N GLY A 27 -15.49 4.56 -8.44
CA GLY A 27 -16.35 3.45 -8.06
C GLY A 27 -15.58 2.37 -7.29
N VAL A 28 -16.30 1.48 -6.61
CA VAL A 28 -15.71 0.49 -5.70
C VAL A 28 -14.67 -0.43 -6.36
N HIS A 29 -14.89 -0.85 -7.60
CA HIS A 29 -13.97 -1.76 -8.28
C HIS A 29 -12.73 -1.03 -8.80
N GLU A 30 -12.91 0.18 -9.34
CA GLU A 30 -11.83 1.05 -9.79
C GLU A 30 -10.96 1.49 -8.60
N LEU A 31 -11.59 1.87 -7.48
CA LEU A 31 -10.88 2.21 -6.25
C LEU A 31 -10.10 1.01 -5.71
N ALA A 32 -10.70 -0.19 -5.71
CA ALA A 32 -10.02 -1.39 -5.26
C ALA A 32 -8.74 -1.65 -6.07
N GLN A 33 -8.80 -1.50 -7.39
CA GLN A 33 -7.63 -1.64 -8.26
C GLN A 33 -6.62 -0.50 -8.03
N ALA A 34 -7.08 0.74 -7.95
CA ALA A 34 -6.21 1.92 -7.79
C ALA A 34 -5.45 1.93 -6.45
N LEU A 35 -6.00 1.30 -5.41
CA LEU A 35 -5.35 1.15 -4.11
C LEU A 35 -4.21 0.11 -4.12
N GLN A 36 -4.22 -0.86 -5.04
CA GLN A 36 -3.13 -1.84 -5.12
C GLN A 36 -1.83 -1.18 -5.60
N GLY A 37 -0.74 -1.47 -4.89
CA GLY A 37 0.56 -0.84 -5.09
C GLY A 37 0.72 0.52 -4.39
N GLN A 38 -0.34 1.08 -3.80
CA GLN A 38 -0.23 2.33 -3.06
C GLN A 38 0.47 2.12 -1.72
N GLU A 39 1.31 3.09 -1.35
CA GLU A 39 1.85 3.19 -0.01
C GLU A 39 0.85 3.89 0.91
N LEU A 40 0.70 3.34 2.12
CA LEU A 40 -0.12 3.87 3.19
C LEU A 40 0.72 4.06 4.45
N GLU A 41 0.83 5.31 4.89
CA GLU A 41 1.40 5.68 6.19
C GLU A 41 0.36 5.45 7.29
N LEU A 42 0.73 4.68 8.30
CA LEU A 42 -0.09 4.39 9.48
C LEU A 42 0.06 5.49 10.54
N PRO A 43 -0.87 5.60 11.51
CA PRO A 43 -0.80 6.65 12.54
C PRO A 43 0.49 6.64 13.39
N ASP A 44 1.17 5.50 13.50
CA ASP A 44 2.43 5.33 14.23
C ASP A 44 3.68 5.60 13.36
N GLY A 45 3.49 6.05 12.11
CA GLY A 45 4.56 6.41 11.17
C GLY A 45 5.09 5.24 10.33
N ARG A 46 4.65 3.99 10.57
CA ARG A 46 4.99 2.87 9.69
C ARG A 46 4.39 3.08 8.30
N VAL A 47 5.08 2.60 7.27
CA VAL A 47 4.58 2.63 5.89
C VAL A 47 4.41 1.20 5.40
N ILE A 48 3.23 0.91 4.85
CA ILE A 48 2.89 -0.37 4.25
C ILE A 48 2.54 -0.18 2.78
N THR A 49 2.73 -1.21 1.96
CA THR A 49 2.23 -1.22 0.59
C THR A 49 0.99 -2.10 0.52
N ILE A 50 -0.11 -1.60 -0.04
CA ILE A 50 -1.32 -2.40 -0.23
C ILE A 50 -1.09 -3.35 -1.41
N THR A 51 -1.16 -4.67 -1.18
CA THR A 51 -0.92 -5.67 -2.23
C THR A 51 -2.19 -6.32 -2.73
N GLN A 52 -3.22 -6.42 -1.89
CA GLN A 52 -4.47 -7.08 -2.26
C GLN A 52 -5.69 -6.40 -1.62
N THR A 53 -6.71 -6.20 -2.45
CA THR A 53 -7.96 -5.54 -2.10
C THR A 53 -9.16 -6.32 -2.63
N GLU A 54 -10.31 -6.18 -1.98
CA GLU A 54 -11.59 -6.74 -2.42
C GLU A 54 -12.67 -5.65 -2.41
N GLY A 55 -13.33 -5.42 -3.54
CA GLY A 55 -14.41 -4.44 -3.66
C GLY A 55 -15.77 -5.08 -3.42
N TYR A 56 -16.58 -4.48 -2.55
CA TYR A 56 -17.92 -4.93 -2.20
C TYR A 56 -18.95 -3.82 -2.50
N PRO A 57 -19.90 -4.05 -3.41
CA PRO A 57 -20.92 -3.07 -3.75
C PRO A 57 -21.85 -2.81 -2.57
N ARG A 58 -22.55 -1.68 -2.62
CA ARG A 58 -23.39 -1.19 -1.53
C ARG A 58 -24.47 -2.19 -1.13
N SER A 59 -25.02 -2.93 -2.10
CA SER A 59 -26.05 -3.95 -1.89
C SER A 59 -25.62 -5.11 -1.00
N GLN A 60 -24.31 -5.35 -0.85
CA GLN A 60 -23.77 -6.38 0.04
C GLN A 60 -23.53 -5.89 1.48
N ASN A 61 -23.62 -4.58 1.70
CA ASN A 61 -23.35 -3.92 2.99
C ASN A 61 -24.62 -3.41 3.67
N ASP A 62 -25.80 -3.69 3.11
CA ASP A 62 -27.08 -3.14 3.53
C ASP A 62 -27.63 -3.71 4.85
N ARG A 63 -26.92 -4.68 5.45
CA ARG A 63 -27.36 -5.45 6.62
C ARG A 63 -26.25 -5.65 7.66
N GLY A 64 -26.68 -5.94 8.87
CA GLY A 64 -25.83 -6.41 9.95
C GLY A 64 -24.78 -5.38 10.41
N VAL A 65 -23.56 -5.86 10.64
CA VAL A 65 -22.47 -5.08 11.23
C VAL A 65 -21.95 -3.96 10.32
N TYR A 66 -22.25 -4.00 9.02
CA TYR A 66 -21.79 -3.04 8.02
C TYR A 66 -22.72 -1.85 7.84
N LYS A 67 -23.97 -1.92 8.35
CA LYS A 67 -24.99 -0.88 8.16
C LYS A 67 -24.52 0.54 8.49
N PRO A 68 -23.74 0.81 9.56
CA PRO A 68 -23.26 2.16 9.86
C PRO A 68 -22.45 2.80 8.72
N MET A 69 -21.77 1.98 7.92
CA MET A 69 -20.95 2.43 6.80
C MET A 69 -21.76 3.08 5.66
N LEU A 70 -23.06 2.78 5.58
CA LEU A 70 -23.94 3.32 4.55
C LEU A 70 -24.18 4.83 4.67
N GLU A 71 -23.90 5.38 5.85
CA GLU A 71 -24.04 6.81 6.17
C GLU A 71 -22.68 7.53 6.14
N MET A 72 -21.59 6.79 5.87
CA MET A 72 -20.23 7.32 5.84
C MET A 72 -19.87 7.84 4.45
N SER A 73 -18.98 8.83 4.42
CA SER A 73 -18.47 9.42 3.19
C SER A 73 -17.37 8.55 2.55
N PRO A 74 -17.22 8.55 1.21
CA PRO A 74 -16.10 7.89 0.55
C PRO A 74 -14.74 8.34 1.11
N GLY A 75 -13.81 7.39 1.24
CA GLY A 75 -12.49 7.61 1.85
C GLY A 75 -12.46 7.52 3.38
N GLN A 76 -13.62 7.48 4.05
CA GLN A 76 -13.66 7.11 5.46
C GLN A 76 -13.29 5.63 5.66
N VAL A 77 -12.78 5.32 6.84
CA VAL A 77 -12.40 3.96 7.25
C VAL A 77 -13.38 3.48 8.32
N PHE A 78 -13.84 2.24 8.18
CA PHE A 78 -14.74 1.59 9.13
C PHE A 78 -14.22 0.22 9.51
N ILE A 79 -14.15 -0.06 10.81
CA ILE A 79 -13.58 -1.32 11.34
C ILE A 79 -14.65 -2.15 12.07
N PRO A 80 -15.45 -2.95 11.35
CA PRO A 80 -16.33 -3.90 12.00
C PRO A 80 -15.55 -5.10 12.55
N ARG A 81 -16.12 -5.75 13.56
CA ARG A 81 -15.66 -7.03 14.09
C ARG A 81 -16.58 -8.10 13.54
N VAL A 82 -16.00 -9.03 12.80
CA VAL A 82 -16.71 -10.17 12.21
C VAL A 82 -16.12 -11.42 12.83
N MET A 83 -16.95 -12.16 13.57
CA MET A 83 -16.49 -13.25 14.43
C MET A 83 -15.38 -12.75 15.38
N SER A 84 -14.16 -13.28 15.25
CA SER A 84 -13.00 -12.90 16.06
C SER A 84 -12.06 -11.88 15.41
N ALA A 85 -12.32 -11.46 14.16
CA ALA A 85 -11.41 -10.60 13.41
C ALA A 85 -11.96 -9.18 13.21
N PHE A 86 -11.09 -8.19 13.31
CA PHE A 86 -11.35 -6.85 12.78
C PHE A 86 -11.17 -6.86 11.26
N VAL A 87 -11.97 -6.06 10.57
CA VAL A 87 -11.95 -5.97 9.11
C VAL A 87 -11.65 -4.54 8.71
N PHE A 88 -10.60 -4.32 7.94
CA PHE A 88 -10.22 -3.01 7.44
C PHE A 88 -11.00 -2.65 6.17
N LEU A 89 -12.00 -1.76 6.29
CA LEU A 89 -12.80 -1.28 5.18
C LEU A 89 -12.56 0.20 4.91
N ILE A 90 -12.40 0.56 3.64
CA ILE A 90 -12.42 1.94 3.13
C ILE A 90 -13.75 2.13 2.39
N VAL A 91 -14.53 3.14 2.79
CA VAL A 91 -15.81 3.46 2.18
C VAL A 91 -15.61 3.98 0.76
N ALA A 92 -16.44 3.50 -0.16
CA ALA A 92 -16.36 3.77 -1.58
C ALA A 92 -17.72 4.18 -2.15
N LEU A 93 -17.70 4.65 -3.40
CA LEU A 93 -18.91 4.89 -4.18
C LEU A 93 -19.38 3.61 -4.90
N ASP A 94 -20.69 3.46 -4.97
CA ASP A 94 -21.41 2.56 -5.87
C ASP A 94 -22.19 3.44 -6.86
N GLY A 95 -21.59 3.70 -8.02
CA GLY A 95 -22.04 4.75 -8.92
C GLY A 95 -21.97 6.12 -8.24
N LYS A 96 -23.14 6.69 -7.88
CA LYS A 96 -23.24 8.00 -7.21
C LYS A 96 -23.50 7.91 -5.71
N GLN A 97 -23.72 6.72 -5.15
CA GLN A 97 -24.09 6.54 -3.76
C GLN A 97 -22.92 6.03 -2.93
N ALA A 98 -22.74 6.56 -1.72
CA ALA A 98 -21.79 6.02 -0.76
C ALA A 98 -22.35 4.75 -0.08
N GLY A 99 -21.46 3.95 0.50
CA GLY A 99 -21.80 2.73 1.25
C GLY A 99 -21.35 1.43 0.59
N ALA A 100 -20.71 1.48 -0.57
CA ALA A 100 -19.81 0.41 -0.99
C ALA A 100 -18.52 0.46 -0.16
N CYS A 101 -17.71 -0.59 -0.23
CA CYS A 101 -16.41 -0.58 0.44
C CYS A 101 -15.35 -1.39 -0.27
N VAL A 102 -14.10 -0.97 -0.08
CA VAL A 102 -12.92 -1.76 -0.40
C VAL A 102 -12.35 -2.32 0.89
N ARG A 103 -12.20 -3.63 0.95
CA ARG A 103 -11.53 -4.34 2.05
C ARG A 103 -10.05 -4.51 1.72
N ILE A 104 -9.19 -4.21 2.69
CA ILE A 104 -7.75 -4.49 2.57
C ILE A 104 -7.48 -5.90 3.11
N VAL A 105 -6.98 -6.78 2.24
CA VAL A 105 -6.76 -8.20 2.57
C VAL A 105 -5.30 -8.64 2.42
N GLY A 106 -4.45 -7.84 1.78
CA GLY A 106 -3.02 -8.09 1.67
C GLY A 106 -2.21 -6.81 1.75
N ILE A 107 -1.11 -6.86 2.51
CA ILE A 107 -0.13 -5.77 2.62
C ILE A 107 1.28 -6.34 2.55
N ASP A 108 2.22 -5.56 2.03
CA ASP A 108 3.66 -5.79 2.16
C ASP A 108 4.23 -4.79 3.15
N THR A 109 5.15 -5.27 3.98
CA THR A 109 5.71 -4.52 5.10
C THR A 109 7.23 -4.68 5.12
N PRO A 110 8.00 -3.63 5.43
CA PRO A 110 9.45 -3.76 5.54
C PRO A 110 9.89 -4.77 6.60
N GLU A 111 9.14 -4.87 7.69
CA GLU A 111 9.49 -5.66 8.88
C GLU A 111 9.08 -7.14 8.76
N ALA A 112 7.90 -7.42 8.22
CA ALA A 112 7.31 -8.77 8.18
C ALA A 112 7.13 -9.34 6.77
N GLY A 113 7.43 -8.57 5.73
CA GLY A 113 7.13 -8.90 4.34
C GLY A 113 5.63 -8.99 4.08
N GLU A 114 5.25 -9.93 3.20
CA GLU A 114 3.87 -10.07 2.76
C GLU A 114 2.98 -10.70 3.86
N ILE A 115 1.93 -9.96 4.21
CA ILE A 115 0.87 -10.34 5.14
C ILE A 115 -0.43 -10.47 4.36
N GLY A 116 -0.87 -11.71 4.14
CA GLY A 116 -2.17 -12.04 3.55
C GLY A 116 -3.22 -12.42 4.60
N GLY A 117 -4.46 -11.99 4.34
CA GLY A 117 -5.66 -12.22 5.14
C GLY A 117 -6.10 -10.99 5.93
N GLY A 118 -7.32 -10.50 5.70
CA GLY A 118 -7.82 -9.24 6.28
C GLY A 118 -7.78 -9.15 7.82
N GLY A 119 -7.94 -10.27 8.53
CA GLY A 119 -7.78 -10.29 9.99
C GLY A 119 -6.32 -10.11 10.44
N ARG A 120 -5.35 -10.66 9.69
CA ARG A 120 -3.91 -10.51 9.97
C ARG A 120 -3.43 -9.11 9.63
N VAL A 121 -3.90 -8.55 8.50
CA VAL A 121 -3.71 -7.15 8.15
C VAL A 121 -4.20 -6.24 9.28
N SER A 122 -5.42 -6.49 9.78
CA SER A 122 -6.02 -5.67 10.84
C SER A 122 -5.25 -5.73 12.16
N LYS A 123 -4.68 -6.89 12.51
CA LYS A 123 -3.76 -7.02 13.66
C LYS A 123 -2.46 -6.25 13.48
N TYR A 124 -1.88 -6.32 12.27
CA TYR A 124 -0.65 -5.58 11.96
C TYR A 124 -0.83 -4.07 12.08
N VAL A 125 -1.96 -3.57 11.57
CA VAL A 125 -2.32 -2.15 11.72
C VAL A 125 -2.62 -1.82 13.19
N GLY A 126 -3.25 -2.76 13.91
CA GLY A 126 -3.47 -2.66 15.34
C GLY A 126 -4.86 -2.19 15.72
N PHE A 127 -5.89 -2.51 14.94
CA PHE A 127 -7.25 -2.18 15.32
C PHE A 127 -7.67 -2.95 16.58
N THR A 128 -8.27 -2.25 17.54
CA THR A 128 -8.57 -2.78 18.88
C THR A 128 -10.06 -2.83 19.18
N GLU A 129 -10.88 -2.06 18.45
CA GLU A 129 -12.27 -1.81 18.79
C GLU A 129 -13.23 -2.12 17.63
N HIS A 130 -14.42 -2.61 17.99
CA HIS A 130 -15.52 -2.74 17.03
C HIS A 130 -16.08 -1.37 16.70
N ARG A 131 -16.26 -1.09 15.40
CA ARG A 131 -16.76 0.19 14.86
C ARG A 131 -15.80 1.35 15.06
N GLN A 132 -14.51 1.06 15.19
CA GLN A 132 -13.49 2.09 15.10
C GLN A 132 -13.58 2.76 13.72
N VAL A 133 -13.43 4.08 13.69
CA VAL A 133 -13.55 4.89 12.48
C VAL A 133 -12.29 5.69 12.21
N GLY A 134 -12.12 6.07 10.96
CA GLY A 134 -11.01 6.91 10.52
C GLY A 134 -11.23 7.43 9.12
N ARG A 135 -10.15 7.83 8.46
CA ARG A 135 -10.14 8.25 7.06
C ARG A 135 -8.78 8.05 6.42
N ILE A 136 -8.79 7.93 5.10
CA ILE A 136 -7.58 8.01 4.29
C ILE A 136 -7.44 9.43 3.75
N GLU A 137 -6.28 10.04 3.96
CA GLU A 137 -5.92 11.34 3.42
C GLU A 137 -4.98 11.18 2.22
N GLU A 138 -5.35 11.78 1.10
CA GLU A 138 -4.47 11.92 -0.07
C GLU A 138 -3.50 13.08 0.17
N ARG A 139 -2.20 12.83 -0.03
CA ARG A 139 -1.15 13.84 0.10
C ARG A 139 -0.47 14.02 -1.25
N MET A 140 -0.49 15.24 -1.79
CA MET A 140 0.09 15.51 -3.11
C MET A 140 1.57 15.10 -3.16
N GLY A 141 1.91 14.23 -4.12
CA GLY A 141 3.27 13.72 -4.31
C GLY A 141 3.80 12.86 -3.16
N LYS A 142 2.93 12.37 -2.26
CA LYS A 142 3.29 11.53 -1.11
C LYS A 142 2.36 10.32 -1.00
N SER A 143 2.74 9.37 -0.14
CA SER A 143 1.90 8.24 0.22
C SER A 143 0.57 8.67 0.86
N LEU A 144 -0.44 7.81 0.72
CA LEU A 144 -1.70 7.93 1.43
C LEU A 144 -1.42 7.91 2.94
N ARG A 145 -2.26 8.57 3.73
CA ARG A 145 -2.14 8.55 5.20
C ARG A 145 -3.42 8.05 5.82
N LEU A 146 -3.31 7.03 6.67
CA LEU A 146 -4.39 6.59 7.53
C LEU A 146 -4.45 7.48 8.77
N VAL A 147 -5.60 8.08 9.02
CA VAL A 147 -5.93 8.80 10.25
C VAL A 147 -7.04 8.03 10.94
N MET A 148 -6.82 7.58 12.18
CA MET A 148 -7.78 6.83 12.97
C MET A 148 -8.20 7.60 14.21
N GLU A 149 -9.45 7.41 14.62
CA GLU A 149 -9.92 7.76 15.96
C GLU A 149 -9.61 6.62 16.94
N GLY A 150 -9.31 6.97 18.20
CA GLY A 150 -9.01 5.99 19.24
C GLY A 150 -7.57 5.45 19.22
N THR A 151 -7.34 4.37 19.97
CA THR A 151 -6.00 3.78 20.16
C THR A 151 -5.78 2.59 19.23
N LEU A 152 -4.57 2.49 18.68
CA LEU A 152 -4.10 1.31 17.96
C LEU A 152 -3.09 0.53 18.81
N ALA A 153 -3.15 -0.80 18.76
CA ALA A 153 -2.22 -1.71 19.40
C ALA A 153 -1.65 -2.69 18.35
N PRO A 154 -0.63 -2.27 17.58
CA PRO A 154 -0.12 -3.07 16.49
C PRO A 154 0.57 -4.34 16.99
N GLU A 155 0.25 -5.45 16.34
CA GLU A 155 0.83 -6.77 16.60
C GLU A 155 1.41 -7.29 15.29
N VAL A 156 2.70 -7.63 15.24
CA VAL A 156 3.26 -8.33 14.09
C VAL A 156 2.71 -9.75 14.13
N PRO A 157 1.78 -10.14 13.24
CA PRO A 157 1.18 -11.46 13.31
C PRO A 157 2.28 -12.49 13.04
N ALA A 158 2.26 -13.60 13.78
CA ALA A 158 3.19 -14.70 13.52
C ALA A 158 3.18 -15.02 12.02
N THR A 159 4.36 -15.00 11.42
CA THR A 159 4.57 -15.45 10.06
C THR A 159 4.33 -16.94 10.09
N ASN A 160 3.10 -17.39 9.77
CA ASN A 160 2.85 -18.80 9.51
C ASN A 160 3.90 -19.23 8.48
N GLY A 161 4.78 -20.16 8.89
CA GLY A 161 6.01 -20.49 8.19
C GLY A 161 5.77 -20.57 6.68
N GLY A 162 6.28 -19.59 5.94
CA GLY A 162 6.05 -19.48 4.50
C GLY A 162 5.66 -18.12 3.95
N SER A 163 5.48 -17.06 4.75
CA SER A 163 5.49 -15.68 4.20
C SER A 163 6.87 -15.40 3.60
N LYS A 164 6.98 -15.66 2.30
CA LYS A 164 8.18 -15.48 1.49
C LYS A 164 8.34 -13.98 1.25
N VAL A 165 9.12 -13.30 2.09
CA VAL A 165 9.49 -11.90 1.83
C VAL A 165 10.12 -11.82 0.43
N ARG A 166 9.46 -11.14 -0.50
CA ARG A 166 9.92 -11.03 -1.89
C ARG A 166 11.23 -10.24 -1.92
N LEU A 167 12.14 -10.61 -2.82
CA LEU A 167 13.38 -9.86 -3.00
C LEU A 167 13.10 -8.54 -3.74
N THR A 168 12.95 -7.48 -2.98
CA THR A 168 12.91 -6.09 -3.46
C THR A 168 14.28 -5.44 -3.32
N ASP A 169 14.51 -4.30 -3.99
CA ASP A 169 15.74 -3.51 -3.81
C ASP A 169 16.03 -3.19 -2.34
N ARG A 170 14.96 -2.93 -1.58
CA ARG A 170 15.04 -2.66 -0.16
C ARG A 170 15.45 -3.87 0.67
N VAL A 171 15.03 -5.08 0.29
CA VAL A 171 15.51 -6.31 0.94
C VAL A 171 16.98 -6.53 0.63
N LEU A 172 17.39 -6.36 -0.63
CA LEU A 172 18.78 -6.53 -1.05
C LEU A 172 19.71 -5.54 -0.36
N SER A 173 19.29 -4.28 -0.16
CA SER A 173 20.11 -3.28 0.51
C SER A 173 20.43 -3.64 1.97
N ARG A 174 19.55 -4.36 2.67
CA ARG A 174 19.84 -4.88 4.03
C ARG A 174 20.98 -5.90 4.06
N TYR A 175 21.25 -6.56 2.94
CA TYR A 175 22.31 -7.56 2.80
C TYR A 175 23.43 -7.10 1.85
N ALA A 176 23.56 -5.79 1.60
CA ALA A 176 24.49 -5.25 0.62
C ALA A 176 25.93 -5.73 0.84
N ASP A 177 26.40 -5.77 2.09
CA ASP A 177 27.75 -6.22 2.43
C ASP A 177 27.96 -7.72 2.13
N ALA A 178 27.00 -8.55 2.52
CA ALA A 178 27.05 -9.99 2.25
C ALA A 178 26.92 -10.30 0.75
N LEU A 179 26.09 -9.54 0.04
CA LEU A 179 25.93 -9.62 -1.41
C LEU A 179 27.19 -9.19 -2.17
N GLY A 180 27.83 -8.10 -1.73
CA GLY A 180 29.11 -7.64 -2.27
C GLY A 180 30.22 -8.66 -2.07
N GLY A 181 30.30 -9.25 -0.87
CA GLY A 181 31.20 -10.36 -0.58
C GLY A 181 30.92 -11.60 -1.43
N TYR A 182 29.66 -11.99 -1.58
CA TYR A 182 29.26 -13.14 -2.41
C TYR A 182 29.61 -12.92 -3.89
N TYR A 183 29.31 -11.74 -4.43
CA TYR A 183 29.63 -11.36 -5.80
C TYR A 183 31.14 -11.39 -6.06
N THR A 184 31.94 -10.81 -5.16
CA THR A 184 33.40 -10.74 -5.28
C THR A 184 34.05 -12.14 -5.22
N ASN A 185 33.50 -13.04 -4.41
CA ASN A 185 34.03 -14.40 -4.27
C ASN A 185 33.54 -15.38 -5.34
N ARG A 186 32.45 -15.06 -6.06
CA ARG A 186 31.88 -15.90 -7.12
C ARG A 186 31.51 -15.07 -8.36
N PRO A 187 32.48 -14.35 -8.97
CA PRO A 187 32.19 -13.51 -10.11
C PRO A 187 31.84 -14.37 -11.33
N ARG A 188 30.77 -14.01 -12.03
CA ARG A 188 30.52 -14.48 -13.40
C ARG A 188 31.23 -13.53 -14.36
N ALA A 189 31.94 -14.10 -15.34
CA ALA A 189 32.71 -13.32 -16.29
C ALA A 189 31.82 -12.29 -17.01
N GLY A 190 32.21 -11.01 -16.94
CA GLY A 190 31.52 -9.90 -17.61
C GLY A 190 30.19 -9.48 -16.98
N GLU A 191 29.77 -10.06 -15.86
CA GLU A 191 28.57 -9.62 -15.14
C GLU A 191 28.89 -8.36 -14.31
N SER A 192 28.05 -7.33 -14.38
CA SER A 192 28.13 -6.17 -13.48
C SER A 192 27.39 -6.44 -12.17
N TYR A 193 27.67 -5.65 -11.13
CA TYR A 193 26.99 -5.80 -9.84
C TYR A 193 25.46 -5.59 -9.97
N ASP A 194 25.02 -4.62 -10.77
CA ASP A 194 23.58 -4.38 -11.01
C ASP A 194 22.91 -5.52 -11.79
N ALA A 195 23.62 -6.11 -12.76
CA ALA A 195 23.16 -7.30 -13.46
C ALA A 195 23.04 -8.50 -12.51
N PHE A 196 24.00 -8.64 -11.59
CA PHE A 196 23.94 -9.62 -10.50
C PHE A 196 22.72 -9.41 -9.60
N LEU A 197 22.47 -8.19 -9.12
CA LEU A 197 21.31 -7.87 -8.28
C LEU A 197 19.98 -8.13 -9.00
N THR A 198 19.90 -7.84 -10.29
CA THR A 198 18.73 -8.13 -11.13
C THR A 198 18.51 -9.64 -11.26
N ARG A 199 19.59 -10.38 -11.51
CA ARG A 199 19.54 -11.84 -11.62
C ARG A 199 19.09 -12.50 -10.33
N ILE A 200 19.63 -12.13 -9.17
CA ILE A 200 19.23 -12.76 -7.90
C ILE A 200 17.75 -12.52 -7.58
N LYS A 201 17.16 -11.37 -7.95
CA LYS A 201 15.69 -11.17 -7.80
C LYS A 201 14.88 -12.15 -8.65
N SER A 202 15.42 -12.61 -9.78
CA SER A 202 14.79 -13.59 -10.66
C SER A 202 15.06 -15.04 -10.25
N GLU A 203 16.28 -15.35 -9.80
CA GLU A 203 16.70 -16.71 -9.44
C GLU A 203 16.30 -17.08 -8.00
N TRP A 204 16.30 -16.11 -7.10
CA TRP A 204 16.02 -16.31 -5.68
C TRP A 204 14.65 -15.75 -5.35
N SER A 205 13.74 -16.65 -5.01
CA SER A 205 12.32 -16.33 -4.90
C SER A 205 11.96 -15.49 -3.66
N ASN A 206 12.82 -15.47 -2.63
CA ASN A 206 12.54 -14.80 -1.36
C ASN A 206 13.78 -14.61 -0.48
N GLU A 207 13.63 -13.83 0.59
CA GLU A 207 14.67 -13.52 1.57
C GLU A 207 15.22 -14.75 2.30
N ALA A 208 14.41 -15.77 2.56
CA ALA A 208 14.91 -17.00 3.20
C ALA A 208 15.85 -17.78 2.27
N GLN A 209 15.55 -17.81 0.98
CA GLN A 209 16.45 -18.38 -0.04
C GLN A 209 17.73 -17.54 -0.17
N LEU A 210 17.62 -16.21 -0.14
CA LEU A 210 18.76 -15.28 -0.11
C LEU A 210 19.68 -15.58 1.09
N LYS A 211 19.14 -15.60 2.32
CA LYS A 211 19.89 -15.92 3.54
C LYS A 211 20.60 -17.26 3.45
N LYS A 212 19.90 -18.29 2.98
CA LYS A 212 20.47 -19.63 2.78
C LYS A 212 21.64 -19.63 1.80
N GLN A 213 21.55 -18.90 0.68
CA GLN A 213 22.63 -18.82 -0.32
C GLN A 213 23.82 -18.00 0.19
N LEU A 214 23.56 -17.00 1.04
CA LEU A 214 24.58 -16.18 1.67
C LEU A 214 25.18 -16.81 2.94
N GLY A 215 24.63 -17.92 3.44
CA GLY A 215 25.08 -18.57 4.68
C GLY A 215 24.75 -17.77 5.95
N ILE A 216 23.69 -16.97 5.92
CA ILE A 216 23.26 -16.11 7.04
C ILE A 216 22.15 -16.84 7.81
N GLY A 217 22.37 -17.05 9.11
CA GLY A 217 21.40 -17.62 10.05
C GLY A 217 20.32 -16.62 10.46
#